data_AF-A0A7X9CID4-F1
#
_entry.id   AF-A0A7X9CID4-F1
#
_cell.length_a   1.000
_cell.length_b   1.000
_cell.length_c   1.000
_cell.angle_alpha   90.00
_cell.angle_beta   90.00
_cell.angle_gamma   90.00
#
_symmetry.space_group_name_H-M   'P 1'
#
loop_
_entity.id
_entity.type
_entity.pdbx_description
1 polymer ?
#
loop_
_entity_poly.entity_id
_entity_poly.type
_entity_poly.pdbx_seq_one_letter_code
_entity_poly.pdbx_strand_id
1 'polypeptide(L)'
;MENINEALTLLAIGMIMVFVILSLVVGVGNLVIGITNRYIREPEHPAKSAAAGKAIQPRKLAVIAAVVDVITSGSGKVDSIEKR
;
A
#
# COMPACT_ATOMS: atom_id res chain seq x y z
N MET A 1 7.84 21.05 -49.35
CA MET A 1 8.65 20.48 -48.25
C MET A 1 8.37 21.13 -46.91
N GLU A 2 8.05 22.44 -46.87
CA GLU A 2 7.76 23.18 -45.63
C GLU A 2 6.55 22.63 -44.83
N ASN A 3 5.43 22.36 -45.50
CA ASN A 3 4.18 21.90 -44.86
C ASN A 3 4.29 20.52 -44.19
N ILE A 4 5.17 19.64 -44.68
CA ILE A 4 5.35 18.30 -44.11
C ILE A 4 6.08 18.42 -42.77
N ASN A 5 7.09 19.30 -42.68
CA ASN A 5 7.79 19.59 -41.44
C ASN A 5 6.85 20.23 -40.40
N GLU A 6 5.99 21.14 -40.84
CA GLU A 6 4.98 21.76 -39.99
C GLU A 6 3.96 20.73 -39.48
N ALA A 7 3.47 19.84 -40.34
CA ALA A 7 2.57 18.75 -39.95
C ALA A 7 3.21 17.77 -38.95
N LEU A 8 4.48 17.40 -39.16
CA LEU A 8 5.27 16.58 -38.22
C LEU A 8 5.43 17.26 -36.86
N THR A 9 5.65 18.57 -36.86
CA THR A 9 5.77 19.37 -35.63
C THR A 9 4.44 19.43 -34.88
N LEU A 10 3.32 19.66 -35.58
CA LEU A 10 1.98 19.65 -34.99
C LEU A 10 1.62 18.28 -34.41
N LEU A 11 1.98 17.19 -35.10
CA LEU A 11 1.81 15.82 -34.60
C LEU A 11 2.59 15.60 -33.30
N ALA A 12 3.87 15.99 -33.28
CA ALA A 12 4.73 15.87 -32.11
C ALA A 12 4.18 16.67 -30.92
N ILE A 13 3.76 17.92 -31.15
CA ILE A 13 3.13 18.76 -30.13
C ILE A 13 1.88 18.10 -29.58
N GLY A 14 1.01 17.57 -30.45
CA GLY A 14 -0.21 16.87 -30.04
C GLY A 14 0.08 15.69 -29.11
N MET A 15 1.05 14.84 -29.46
CA MET A 15 1.45 13.71 -28.61
C MET A 15 2.04 14.15 -27.28
N ILE A 16 2.91 15.17 -27.28
CA ILE A 16 3.52 15.69 -26.06
C ILE A 16 2.47 16.29 -25.13
N MET A 17 1.55 17.12 -25.65
CA MET A 17 0.51 17.77 -24.84
C MET A 17 -0.40 16.74 -24.18
N VAL A 18 -0.82 15.70 -24.92
CA VAL A 18 -1.63 14.61 -24.37
C VAL A 18 -0.86 13.88 -23.26
N PHE A 19 0.42 13.57 -23.49
CA PHE A 19 1.25 12.92 -22.48
C PHE A 19 1.40 13.75 -21.21
N VAL A 20 1.60 15.06 -21.35
CA VAL A 20 1.71 16.01 -20.23
C VAL A 20 0.41 16.07 -19.42
N ILE A 21 -0.74 16.22 -20.09
CA ILE A 21 -2.04 16.26 -19.41
C ILE A 21 -2.31 14.96 -18.67
N LEU A 22 -2.11 13.80 -19.33
CA LEU A 22 -2.30 12.50 -18.69
C LEU A 22 -1.40 12.32 -17.47
N SER A 23 -0.12 12.66 -17.59
CA SER A 23 0.84 12.60 -16.48
C SER A 23 0.40 13.49 -15.31
N LEU A 24 -0.11 14.69 -15.60
CA LEU A 24 -0.62 15.61 -14.58
C LEU A 24 -1.86 15.04 -13.88
N VAL A 25 -2.85 14.56 -14.64
CA VAL A 25 -4.09 13.99 -14.12
C VAL A 25 -3.81 12.76 -13.26
N VAL A 26 -2.91 11.86 -13.71
CA VAL A 26 -2.52 10.67 -12.94
C VAL A 26 -1.76 11.06 -11.67
N GLY A 27 -0.86 12.03 -11.75
CA GLY A 27 -0.13 12.54 -10.58
C GLY A 27 -1.06 13.14 -9.53
N VAL A 28 -1.99 14.01 -9.95
CA VAL A 28 -3.01 14.60 -9.07
C VAL A 28 -3.94 13.52 -8.52
N GLY A 29 -4.41 12.59 -9.36
CA GLY A 29 -5.26 11.48 -8.92
C GLY A 29 -4.58 10.62 -7.86
N ASN A 30 -3.31 10.27 -8.04
CA ASN A 30 -2.55 9.49 -7.08
C ASN A 30 -2.31 10.27 -5.77
N LEU A 31 -2.04 11.58 -5.87
CA LEU A 31 -1.92 12.44 -4.69
C LEU A 31 -3.23 12.50 -3.90
N VAL A 32 -4.37 12.68 -4.57
CA VAL A 32 -5.70 12.69 -3.94
C VAL A 32 -6.01 11.34 -3.29
N ILE A 33 -5.68 10.23 -3.97
CA ILE A 33 -5.82 8.89 -3.40
C ILE A 33 -4.93 8.74 -2.16
N GLY A 34 -3.67 9.16 -2.20
CA GLY A 34 -2.75 9.09 -1.07
C GLY A 34 -3.21 9.92 0.13
N ILE A 35 -3.69 11.13 -0.13
CA ILE A 35 -4.27 12.02 0.88
C ILE A 35 -5.51 11.39 1.50
N THR A 36 -6.46 10.94 0.69
CA THR A 36 -7.71 10.34 1.16
C THR A 36 -7.46 9.03 1.91
N ASN A 37 -6.57 8.18 1.40
CA ASN A 37 -6.15 6.94 2.08
C ASN A 37 -5.45 7.23 3.41
N ARG A 38 -4.71 8.34 3.54
CA ARG A 38 -4.10 8.78 4.80
C ARG A 38 -5.12 9.35 5.78
N TYR A 39 -6.14 10.08 5.30
CA TYR A 39 -7.20 10.63 6.17
C TYR A 39 -8.20 9.57 6.63
N ILE A 40 -8.46 8.53 5.82
CA ILE A 40 -9.30 7.39 6.19
C ILE A 40 -8.50 6.35 7.00
N ARG A 41 -7.17 6.24 6.79
CA ARG A 41 -6.28 5.54 7.72
C ARG A 41 -6.00 6.40 8.95
N GLU A 42 -6.99 6.51 9.81
CA GLU A 42 -6.74 6.46 11.26
C GLU A 42 -5.84 5.25 11.58
N PRO A 43 -5.02 5.32 12.64
CA PRO A 43 -3.68 4.72 12.74
C PRO A 43 -3.69 3.20 12.89
N GLU A 44 -4.21 2.48 11.91
CA GLU A 44 -3.98 1.06 11.73
C GLU A 44 -2.66 0.91 10.98
N HIS A 45 -1.60 0.98 11.80
CA HIS A 45 -0.36 0.22 11.71
C HIS A 45 0.37 0.26 10.33
N PRO A 46 1.65 0.69 10.27
CA PRO A 46 2.42 0.59 9.02
C PRO A 46 2.31 -0.84 8.51
N ALA A 47 1.84 -0.97 7.26
CA ALA A 47 1.63 -2.26 6.65
C ALA A 47 2.94 -3.03 6.75
N LYS A 48 2.91 -4.02 7.65
CA LYS A 48 3.77 -5.17 7.67
C LYS A 48 3.89 -5.63 6.23
N SER A 49 5.04 -5.36 5.64
CA SER A 49 5.54 -6.10 4.50
C SER A 49 5.33 -7.58 4.83
N ALA A 50 4.55 -8.27 4.00
CA ALA A 50 4.35 -9.71 4.02
C ALA A 50 4.10 -10.37 5.40
N ALA A 51 2.84 -10.54 5.79
CA ALA A 51 2.45 -11.75 6.50
C ALA A 51 0.95 -11.99 6.35
N ALA A 52 0.64 -13.12 5.73
CA ALA A 52 -0.68 -13.72 5.72
C ALA A 52 -1.29 -13.83 7.13
N GLY A 53 -2.63 -13.84 7.17
CA GLY A 53 -3.36 -14.42 8.29
C GLY A 53 -3.85 -13.42 9.35
N LYS A 54 -5.11 -13.01 9.19
CA LYS A 54 -6.11 -12.80 10.24
C LYS A 54 -5.53 -12.45 11.62
N ALA A 55 -5.27 -11.16 11.85
CA ALA A 55 -4.75 -10.65 13.10
C ALA A 55 -5.69 -10.98 14.27
N ILE A 56 -5.34 -12.02 15.02
CA ILE A 56 -5.89 -12.29 16.34
C ILE A 56 -5.52 -11.11 17.22
N GLN A 57 -6.51 -10.55 17.92
CA GLN A 57 -6.34 -9.37 18.77
C GLN A 57 -5.12 -9.52 19.69
N PRO A 58 -4.25 -8.50 19.80
CA PRO A 58 -2.99 -8.57 20.55
C PRO A 58 -3.20 -8.95 22.02
N ARG A 59 -4.37 -8.64 22.60
CA ARG A 59 -4.76 -9.05 23.94
C ARG A 59 -4.94 -10.56 24.10
N LYS A 60 -5.48 -11.25 23.08
CA LYS A 60 -5.62 -12.71 23.09
C LYS A 60 -4.25 -13.39 22.86
N LEU A 61 -3.42 -12.82 21.99
CA LEU A 61 -2.05 -13.29 21.76
C LEU A 61 -1.19 -13.20 23.02
N ALA A 62 -1.25 -12.07 23.74
CA ALA A 62 -0.50 -11.87 24.98
C ALA A 62 -0.93 -12.84 26.10
N VAL A 63 -2.22 -13.13 26.22
CA VAL A 63 -2.73 -14.11 27.19
C VAL A 63 -2.27 -15.52 26.83
N ILE A 64 -2.35 -15.92 25.55
CA ILE A 64 -1.90 -17.26 25.12
C ILE A 64 -0.38 -17.39 25.32
N ALA A 65 0.40 -16.37 24.94
CA ALA A 65 1.84 -16.37 25.15
C ALA A 65 2.22 -16.46 26.63
N ALA A 66 1.54 -15.70 27.51
CA ALA A 66 1.78 -15.76 28.95
C ALA A 66 1.39 -17.11 29.56
N VAL A 67 0.27 -17.71 29.13
CA VAL A 67 -0.15 -19.04 29.59
C VAL A 67 0.83 -20.11 29.12
N VAL A 68 1.30 -20.05 27.87
CA VAL A 68 2.30 -20.99 27.35
C VAL A 68 3.63 -20.81 28.07
N ASP A 69 4.04 -19.59 28.39
CA ASP A 69 5.25 -19.31 29.16
C ASP A 69 5.19 -19.90 30.58
N VAL A 70 4.05 -19.77 31.26
CA VAL A 70 3.81 -20.36 32.59
C VAL A 70 3.78 -21.89 32.56
N ILE A 71 3.18 -22.49 31.52
CA ILE A 71 3.10 -23.95 31.39
C ILE A 71 4.44 -24.55 30.95
N THR A 72 5.23 -23.82 30.15
CA THR A 72 6.50 -24.30 29.60
C THR A 72 7.73 -23.80 30.37
N SER A 73 7.52 -23.14 31.52
CA SER A 73 8.57 -22.56 32.36
C SER A 73 9.64 -21.80 31.56
N GLY A 74 9.22 -20.96 30.61
CA GLY A 74 10.14 -20.11 29.83
C GLY A 74 10.69 -20.71 28.53
N SER A 75 10.31 -21.94 28.15
CA SER A 75 10.93 -22.63 27.00
C SER A 75 10.10 -22.62 25.70
N GLY A 76 8.83 -22.23 25.74
CA GLY A 76 7.93 -22.24 24.58
C GLY A 76 7.76 -20.88 23.90
N LYS A 77 7.82 -20.84 22.56
CA LYS A 77 7.43 -19.67 21.75
C LYS A 77 6.24 -19.98 20.86
N VAL A 78 5.30 -19.04 20.78
CA VAL A 78 4.10 -19.15 19.94
C VAL A 78 4.44 -18.65 18.53
N ASP A 79 4.63 -19.58 17.60
CA ASP A 79 5.07 -19.28 16.23
C ASP A 79 3.89 -19.02 15.26
N SER A 80 2.78 -19.76 15.40
CA SER A 80 1.58 -19.57 14.59
C SER A 80 0.32 -19.92 15.38
N ILE A 81 -0.75 -19.13 15.20
CA ILE A 81 -2.06 -19.41 15.81
C ILE A 81 -3.09 -19.50 14.70
N GLU A 82 -3.63 -20.71 14.52
CA GLU A 82 -4.70 -20.98 13.57
C GLU A 82 -6.01 -21.20 14.33
N LYS A 83 -7.06 -20.48 13.93
CA LYS A 83 -8.40 -20.61 14.51
C LYS A 83 -9.18 -21.63 13.68
N ARG A 84 -9.43 -22.82 14.23
CA ARG A 84 -10.45 -23.73 13.68
C ARG A 84 -11.85 -23.14 13.79
#